data_AF-A0AAN4ZG28-F1
#
_entry.id   AF-A0AAN4ZG28-F1
#
_cell.length_a   1.000
_cell.length_b   1.000
_cell.length_c   1.000
_cell.angle_alpha   90.00
_cell.angle_beta   90.00
_cell.angle_gamma   90.00
#
_symmetry.space_group_name_H-M   'P 1'
#
loop_
_entity.id
_entity.type
_entity.pdbx_description
1 polymer ?
#
loop_
_entity_poly.entity_id
_entity_poly.type
_entity_poly.pdbx_seq_one_letter_code
_entity_poly.pdbx_strand_id
1 'polypeptide(L)'
;GFDHDFGNDTSARFFGYGQIFLGIPYANAPLGERRFSLPEDICEYNDRGDVHNATYYRPRCWQTMSAESADNMDEDCLYLNVVTPNVTGNYPVMVYIHGGTFTTGGADIYHWKGTIRNLVSRGVVVVTIQYRLGMLGFFTTFTETFPPNRGLYDQILSLRWVNEEIASFGGDPDRITIFGQSAGAAAVSDLSLSLLARGLFHQLIMSSGSAYMELETVDDLRGSTSKNRAAKICPFTTAEWGSQENDEDLLTCLLHATPQELIAYDFSDGKGWNAAIDGALIPDFPEVLAKSRPKYPSMHGDMLEDYSVFSIANFRIMTKQVQ
;
A
#
# COMPACT_ATOMS: atom_id res chain seq x y z
N GLY A 1 -0.63 17.19 -15.47
CA GLY A 1 -1.42 16.05 -15.94
C GLY A 1 -1.75 16.23 -17.41
N PHE A 2 -2.69 15.44 -17.92
CA PHE A 2 -3.25 15.53 -19.27
C PHE A 2 -4.74 15.18 -19.23
N ASP A 3 -5.49 15.56 -20.25
CA ASP A 3 -6.91 15.28 -20.34
C ASP A 3 -7.18 14.25 -21.43
N HIS A 4 -8.26 13.48 -21.30
CA HIS A 4 -8.68 12.55 -22.34
C HIS A 4 -10.20 12.46 -22.43
N ASP A 5 -10.73 12.54 -23.66
CA ASP A 5 -12.14 12.39 -23.97
C ASP A 5 -12.35 11.17 -24.88
N PHE A 6 -13.01 10.13 -24.37
CA PHE A 6 -13.41 8.95 -25.15
C PHE A 6 -14.76 9.15 -25.87
N GLY A 7 -15.43 10.28 -25.69
CA GLY A 7 -16.80 10.50 -26.16
C GLY A 7 -17.85 9.85 -25.26
N ASN A 8 -19.11 9.91 -25.67
CA ASN A 8 -20.27 9.48 -24.88
C ASN A 8 -20.89 8.15 -25.34
N ASP A 9 -20.26 7.43 -26.28
CA ASP A 9 -20.75 6.15 -26.76
C ASP A 9 -20.57 5.04 -25.70
N THR A 10 -21.63 4.76 -24.95
CA THR A 10 -21.63 3.74 -23.90
C THR A 10 -21.47 2.31 -24.41
N SER A 11 -21.56 2.08 -25.73
CA SER A 11 -21.28 0.78 -26.34
C SER A 11 -19.79 0.53 -26.59
N ALA A 12 -18.97 1.61 -26.59
CA ALA A 12 -17.54 1.50 -26.76
C ALA A 12 -16.86 0.88 -25.52
N ARG A 13 -15.67 0.29 -25.73
CA ARG A 13 -14.87 -0.30 -24.64
C ARG A 13 -14.56 0.73 -23.54
N PHE A 14 -14.22 1.96 -23.94
CA PHE A 14 -14.01 3.10 -23.04
C PHE A 14 -14.87 4.27 -23.53
N PHE A 15 -15.47 5.00 -22.60
CA PHE A 15 -16.26 6.20 -22.82
C PHE A 15 -16.09 7.14 -21.62
N GLY A 16 -16.45 8.41 -21.79
CA GLY A 16 -16.33 9.46 -20.79
C GLY A 16 -15.07 10.32 -20.95
N TYR A 17 -15.05 11.40 -20.18
CA TYR A 17 -13.96 12.36 -20.09
C TYR A 17 -13.33 12.32 -18.69
N GLY A 18 -12.04 12.63 -18.62
CA GLY A 18 -11.36 12.86 -17.35
C GLY A 18 -10.06 13.64 -17.52
N GLN A 19 -9.64 14.29 -16.43
CA GLN A 19 -8.34 14.92 -16.26
C GLN A 19 -7.48 13.99 -15.41
N ILE A 20 -6.25 13.73 -15.86
CA ILE A 20 -5.41 12.63 -15.38
C ILE A 20 -4.08 13.19 -14.88
N PHE A 21 -3.72 12.82 -13.66
CA PHE A 21 -2.45 13.14 -13.02
C PHE A 21 -1.84 11.84 -12.48
N LEU A 22 -0.72 11.42 -13.07
CA LEU A 22 -0.09 10.14 -12.74
C LEU A 22 1.25 10.37 -12.07
N GLY A 23 1.55 9.62 -11.01
CA GLY A 23 2.86 9.65 -10.39
C GLY A 23 3.15 10.91 -9.57
N ILE A 24 2.20 11.36 -8.76
CA ILE A 24 2.36 12.47 -7.80
C ILE A 24 3.01 11.91 -6.53
N PRO A 25 4.18 12.41 -6.10
CA PRO A 25 4.81 11.93 -4.88
C PRO A 25 4.05 12.45 -3.65
N TYR A 26 3.83 11.59 -2.67
CA TYR A 26 3.18 11.96 -1.39
C TYR A 26 4.13 11.83 -0.19
N ALA A 27 5.32 11.27 -0.39
CA ALA A 27 6.33 11.07 0.64
C ALA A 27 7.74 11.23 0.05
N ASN A 28 8.73 11.51 0.89
CA ASN A 28 10.13 11.40 0.47
C ASN A 28 10.44 9.95 0.06
N ALA A 29 11.26 9.80 -0.99
CA ALA A 29 11.68 8.49 -1.46
C ALA A 29 12.39 7.71 -0.32
N PRO A 30 12.00 6.46 -0.03
CA PRO A 30 12.55 5.66 1.06
C PRO A 30 13.88 5.02 0.63
N LEU A 31 14.86 5.85 0.30
CA LEU A 31 16.17 5.43 -0.21
C LEU A 31 17.24 5.51 0.88
N GLY A 32 18.27 4.65 0.77
CA GLY A 32 19.42 4.65 1.68
C GLY A 32 18.97 4.46 3.13
N GLU A 33 19.37 5.36 4.02
CA GLU A 33 19.02 5.30 5.45
C GLU A 33 17.50 5.30 5.71
N ARG A 34 16.68 5.81 4.76
CA ARG A 34 15.21 5.80 4.87
C ARG A 34 14.55 4.49 4.43
N ARG A 35 15.30 3.53 3.90
CA ARG A 35 14.76 2.27 3.35
C ARG A 35 13.82 1.57 4.32
N PHE A 36 14.24 1.48 5.59
CA PHE A 36 13.51 0.81 6.66
C PHE A 36 12.94 1.76 7.71
N SER A 37 12.92 3.06 7.46
CA SER A 37 12.29 4.03 8.36
C SER A 37 10.80 4.20 8.05
N LEU A 38 10.05 4.81 8.98
CA LEU A 38 8.73 5.35 8.67
C LEU A 38 8.82 6.34 7.49
N PRO A 39 7.76 6.47 6.67
CA PRO A 39 7.76 7.45 5.59
C PRO A 39 7.79 8.87 6.14
N GLU A 40 8.45 9.77 5.42
CA GLU A 40 8.58 11.17 5.78
C GLU A 40 7.75 12.05 4.83
N ASP A 41 7.08 13.05 5.41
CA ASP A 41 6.37 14.08 4.65
C ASP A 41 7.31 14.85 3.71
N ILE A 42 6.77 15.27 2.58
CA ILE A 42 7.44 16.24 1.70
C ILE A 42 7.10 17.64 2.22
N CYS A 43 7.91 18.15 3.16
CA CYS A 43 7.67 19.45 3.77
C CYS A 43 7.84 20.63 2.80
N GLU A 44 8.71 20.49 1.80
CA GLU A 44 8.91 21.45 0.71
C GLU A 44 9.06 20.65 -0.58
N TYR A 45 8.13 20.83 -1.52
CA TYR A 45 8.21 20.17 -2.82
C TYR A 45 9.19 20.92 -3.71
N ASN A 46 10.49 20.75 -3.44
CA ASN A 46 11.63 21.34 -4.13
C ASN A 46 11.26 22.57 -4.97
N ASP A 47 10.98 23.68 -4.26
CA ASP A 47 10.38 24.93 -4.73
C ASP A 47 11.24 25.72 -5.74
N ARG A 48 12.16 25.06 -6.46
CA ARG A 48 12.99 25.66 -7.51
C ARG A 48 12.23 26.03 -8.78
N GLY A 49 10.89 26.06 -8.73
CA GLY A 49 10.03 26.58 -9.79
C GLY A 49 9.70 25.61 -10.91
N ASP A 50 10.09 24.34 -10.80
CA ASP A 50 9.82 23.34 -11.84
C ASP A 50 8.48 22.62 -11.58
N VAL A 51 7.60 22.67 -12.58
CA VAL A 51 6.31 21.95 -12.56
C VAL A 51 6.57 20.44 -12.62
N HIS A 52 6.09 19.69 -11.63
CA HIS A 52 6.22 18.22 -11.65
C HIS A 52 5.50 17.60 -12.84
N ASN A 53 6.19 16.72 -13.54
CA ASN A 53 5.59 15.99 -14.66
C ASN A 53 4.78 14.79 -14.16
N ALA A 54 3.46 15.01 -14.01
CA ALA A 54 2.49 14.00 -13.63
C ALA A 54 1.72 13.39 -14.84
N THR A 55 2.42 12.95 -15.89
CA THR A 55 1.80 12.43 -17.14
C THR A 55 1.98 10.92 -17.37
N TYR A 56 2.75 10.25 -16.53
CA TYR A 56 3.03 8.82 -16.64
C TYR A 56 3.05 8.16 -15.26
N TYR A 57 2.72 6.87 -15.23
CA TYR A 57 2.83 6.09 -14.00
C TYR A 57 4.29 5.99 -13.56
N ARG A 58 4.50 6.10 -12.24
CA ARG A 58 5.81 5.85 -11.61
C ARG A 58 6.01 4.34 -11.40
N PRO A 59 7.26 3.90 -11.17
CA PRO A 59 7.54 2.49 -10.91
C PRO A 59 6.70 1.91 -9.77
N ARG A 60 6.51 0.60 -9.79
CA ARG A 60 5.96 -0.14 -8.65
C ARG A 60 7.00 -0.24 -7.55
N CYS A 61 6.55 -0.39 -6.30
CA CYS A 61 7.45 -0.81 -5.25
C CYS A 61 8.01 -2.20 -5.56
N TRP A 62 9.26 -2.45 -5.17
CA TRP A 62 9.89 -3.76 -5.26
C TRP A 62 9.00 -4.86 -4.67
N GLN A 63 8.85 -5.94 -5.42
CA GLN A 63 7.94 -7.04 -5.13
C GLN A 63 8.33 -8.32 -5.87
N THR A 64 7.95 -9.47 -5.32
CA THR A 64 8.18 -10.76 -5.97
C THR A 64 7.23 -10.94 -7.16
N MET A 65 7.73 -10.77 -8.38
CA MET A 65 6.96 -10.93 -9.62
C MET A 65 7.62 -11.94 -10.57
N SER A 66 6.89 -12.41 -11.59
CA SER A 66 7.50 -13.11 -12.72
C SER A 66 8.54 -12.21 -13.40
N ALA A 67 9.62 -12.79 -13.92
CA ALA A 67 10.73 -12.04 -14.53
C ALA A 67 10.29 -11.06 -15.64
N GLU A 68 9.18 -11.34 -16.32
CA GLU A 68 8.59 -10.49 -17.38
C GLU A 68 7.92 -9.21 -16.84
N SER A 69 7.66 -9.12 -15.53
CA SER A 69 7.00 -7.96 -14.90
C SER A 69 7.98 -7.13 -14.05
N ALA A 70 9.28 -7.47 -14.05
CA ALA A 70 10.29 -6.86 -13.18
C ALA A 70 10.85 -5.54 -13.72
N ASP A 71 10.58 -5.20 -14.97
CA ASP A 71 11.23 -4.07 -15.67
C ASP A 71 10.78 -2.67 -15.22
N ASN A 72 9.81 -2.55 -14.30
CA ASN A 72 9.32 -1.26 -13.80
C ASN A 72 9.10 -1.25 -12.27
N MET A 73 10.13 -1.62 -11.51
CA MET A 73 10.16 -1.54 -10.05
C MET A 73 11.28 -0.62 -9.57
N ASP A 74 11.00 0.14 -8.50
CA ASP A 74 11.96 1.00 -7.83
C ASP A 74 11.65 1.09 -6.31
N GLU A 75 12.63 1.48 -5.50
CA GLU A 75 12.41 1.85 -4.10
C GLU A 75 11.81 3.27 -4.00
N ASP A 76 12.13 4.15 -4.96
CA ASP A 76 11.40 5.40 -5.15
C ASP A 76 10.03 5.10 -5.78
N CYS A 77 9.08 4.68 -4.93
CA CYS A 77 7.76 4.20 -5.35
C CYS A 77 6.58 4.85 -4.61
N LEU A 78 6.80 5.78 -3.68
CA LEU A 78 5.75 6.40 -2.86
C LEU A 78 5.00 7.51 -3.61
N TYR A 79 4.24 7.07 -4.61
CA TYR A 79 3.45 7.92 -5.50
C TYR A 79 1.97 7.53 -5.50
N LEU A 80 1.12 8.50 -5.83
CA LEU A 80 -0.29 8.31 -6.09
C LEU A 80 -0.69 8.87 -7.46
N ASN A 81 -1.87 8.47 -7.93
CA ASN A 81 -2.46 8.95 -9.18
C ASN A 81 -3.86 9.51 -8.90
N VAL A 82 -4.23 10.60 -9.56
CA VAL A 82 -5.55 11.23 -9.47
C VAL A 82 -6.19 11.25 -10.85
N VAL A 83 -7.43 10.77 -10.93
CA VAL A 83 -8.28 10.88 -12.12
C VAL A 83 -9.57 11.57 -11.71
N THR A 84 -9.85 12.74 -12.29
CA THR A 84 -10.96 13.63 -11.88
C THR A 84 -11.85 14.00 -13.07
N PRO A 85 -13.17 14.21 -12.87
CA PRO A 85 -14.02 14.69 -13.94
C PRO A 85 -13.69 16.12 -14.35
N ASN A 86 -13.34 16.97 -13.36
CA ASN A 86 -12.98 18.36 -13.53
C ASN A 86 -12.31 18.89 -12.25
N VAL A 87 -11.14 19.51 -12.37
CA VAL A 87 -10.38 20.10 -11.23
C VAL A 87 -11.09 21.25 -10.52
N THR A 88 -12.10 21.86 -11.14
CA THR A 88 -12.91 22.94 -10.55
C THR A 88 -14.20 22.46 -9.89
N GLY A 89 -14.40 21.13 -9.82
CA GLY A 89 -15.59 20.52 -9.22
C GLY A 89 -15.55 20.43 -7.69
N ASN A 90 -16.55 19.74 -7.14
CA ASN A 90 -16.60 19.33 -5.74
C ASN A 90 -17.20 17.90 -5.64
N TYR A 91 -16.41 16.92 -6.08
CA TYR A 91 -16.83 15.54 -6.27
C TYR A 91 -16.48 14.67 -5.05
N PRO A 92 -17.26 13.62 -4.76
CA PRO A 92 -16.83 12.60 -3.81
C PRO A 92 -15.52 11.96 -4.28
N VAL A 93 -14.69 11.55 -3.33
CA VAL A 93 -13.35 10.99 -3.58
C VAL A 93 -13.35 9.52 -3.22
N MET A 94 -12.85 8.67 -4.12
CA MET A 94 -12.62 7.25 -3.87
C MET A 94 -11.11 6.96 -3.92
N VAL A 95 -10.52 6.55 -2.80
CA VAL A 95 -9.09 6.22 -2.69
C VAL A 95 -8.92 4.71 -2.66
N TYR A 96 -8.29 4.15 -3.70
CA TYR A 96 -8.10 2.72 -3.86
C TYR A 96 -6.76 2.26 -3.28
N ILE A 97 -6.84 1.28 -2.37
CA ILE A 97 -5.70 0.58 -1.78
C ILE A 97 -5.64 -0.81 -2.40
N HIS A 98 -4.58 -1.10 -3.16
CA HIS A 98 -4.46 -2.36 -3.88
C HIS A 98 -4.15 -3.53 -2.96
N GLY A 99 -4.61 -4.72 -3.33
CA GLY A 99 -4.28 -5.99 -2.68
C GLY A 99 -2.95 -6.59 -3.16
N GLY A 100 -2.76 -7.88 -2.88
CA GLY A 100 -1.57 -8.66 -3.25
C GLY A 100 -0.75 -9.17 -2.07
N THR A 101 -1.44 -9.61 -0.99
CA THR A 101 -0.86 -10.22 0.23
C THR A 101 0.28 -9.41 0.84
N PHE A 102 0.21 -8.08 0.71
CA PHE A 102 1.26 -7.13 1.09
C PHE A 102 2.65 -7.39 0.46
N THR A 103 2.71 -8.19 -0.60
CA THR A 103 3.94 -8.61 -1.30
C THR A 103 4.00 -8.17 -2.74
N THR A 104 2.84 -7.97 -3.39
CA THR A 104 2.71 -7.66 -4.81
C THR A 104 1.58 -6.67 -5.03
N GLY A 105 1.47 -6.12 -6.24
CA GLY A 105 0.41 -5.20 -6.63
C GLY A 105 0.95 -3.88 -7.19
N GLY A 106 0.05 -2.99 -7.57
CA GLY A 106 0.46 -1.69 -8.09
C GLY A 106 -0.70 -0.82 -8.54
N ALA A 107 -0.56 0.48 -8.30
CA ALA A 107 -1.54 1.50 -8.67
C ALA A 107 -1.75 1.62 -10.19
N ASP A 108 -0.76 1.24 -10.99
CA ASP A 108 -0.78 1.26 -12.46
C ASP A 108 -1.64 0.14 -13.07
N ILE A 109 -1.86 -0.96 -12.33
CA ILE A 109 -2.78 -2.04 -12.72
C ILE A 109 -4.20 -1.49 -12.92
N TYR A 110 -4.56 -0.46 -12.14
CA TYR A 110 -5.84 0.24 -12.16
C TYR A 110 -5.78 1.42 -13.14
N HIS A 111 -5.59 1.07 -14.41
CA HIS A 111 -5.31 2.03 -15.48
C HIS A 111 -6.41 3.10 -15.64
N TRP A 112 -6.00 4.36 -15.83
CA TRP A 112 -6.88 5.53 -15.87
C TRP A 112 -8.04 5.41 -16.86
N LYS A 113 -7.84 4.71 -17.99
CA LYS A 113 -8.90 4.40 -18.97
C LYS A 113 -10.10 3.67 -18.36
N GLY A 114 -9.82 2.63 -17.57
CA GLY A 114 -10.84 1.87 -16.85
C GLY A 114 -11.47 2.72 -15.75
N THR A 115 -10.66 3.52 -15.06
CA THR A 115 -11.12 4.46 -14.03
C THR A 115 -12.10 5.49 -14.58
N ILE A 116 -11.82 6.06 -15.76
CA ILE A 116 -12.72 7.00 -16.45
C ILE A 116 -14.06 6.34 -16.73
N ARG A 117 -14.03 5.21 -17.44
CA ARG A 117 -15.23 4.49 -17.84
C ARG A 117 -16.12 4.13 -16.65
N ASN A 118 -15.53 3.56 -15.60
CA ASN A 118 -16.30 2.91 -14.54
C ASN A 118 -16.74 3.88 -13.42
N LEU A 119 -15.94 4.90 -13.12
CA LEU A 119 -16.12 5.74 -11.93
C LEU A 119 -16.16 7.24 -12.27
N VAL A 120 -15.14 7.78 -12.93
CA VAL A 120 -15.00 9.24 -13.11
C VAL A 120 -16.09 9.80 -14.02
N SER A 121 -16.53 9.05 -15.03
CA SER A 121 -17.68 9.41 -15.88
C SER A 121 -18.99 9.57 -15.09
N ARG A 122 -19.03 9.12 -13.84
CA ARG A 122 -20.17 9.21 -12.91
C ARG A 122 -20.00 10.32 -11.86
N GLY A 123 -19.04 11.21 -12.04
CA GLY A 123 -18.83 12.37 -11.17
C GLY A 123 -18.15 12.02 -9.85
N VAL A 124 -17.07 11.23 -9.91
CA VAL A 124 -16.27 10.81 -8.75
C VAL A 124 -14.80 11.06 -9.06
N VAL A 125 -14.05 11.58 -8.09
CA VAL A 125 -12.57 11.64 -8.17
C VAL A 125 -12.03 10.30 -7.68
N VAL A 126 -11.11 9.71 -8.45
CA VAL A 126 -10.48 8.44 -8.05
C VAL A 126 -9.00 8.67 -7.82
N VAL A 127 -8.53 8.23 -6.66
CA VAL A 127 -7.12 8.21 -6.29
C VAL A 127 -6.65 6.76 -6.22
N THR A 128 -5.50 6.42 -6.80
CA THR A 128 -4.84 5.11 -6.60
C THR A 128 -3.47 5.33 -6.00
N ILE A 129 -3.13 4.59 -4.95
CA ILE A 129 -1.88 4.79 -4.19
C ILE A 129 -0.95 3.60 -4.35
N GLN A 130 0.36 3.88 -4.35
CA GLN A 130 1.39 2.89 -4.05
C GLN A 130 1.70 2.90 -2.56
N TYR A 131 2.22 1.80 -2.02
CA TYR A 131 2.79 1.71 -0.68
C TYR A 131 3.87 0.62 -0.67
N ARG A 132 4.85 0.69 0.24
CA ARG A 132 5.92 -0.33 0.30
C ARG A 132 5.34 -1.72 0.58
N LEU A 133 5.89 -2.71 -0.10
CA LEU A 133 5.50 -4.11 -0.03
C LEU A 133 6.63 -4.94 0.54
N GLY A 134 6.35 -6.20 0.85
CA GLY A 134 7.37 -7.18 1.17
C GLY A 134 8.14 -6.83 2.43
N MET A 135 9.40 -7.28 2.44
CA MET A 135 10.36 -6.93 3.48
C MET A 135 10.55 -5.40 3.63
N LEU A 136 10.45 -4.63 2.54
CA LEU A 136 10.59 -3.17 2.60
C LEU A 136 9.43 -2.51 3.37
N GLY A 137 8.21 -3.03 3.24
CA GLY A 137 7.01 -2.48 3.88
C GLY A 137 6.66 -3.06 5.25
N PHE A 138 7.00 -4.31 5.52
CA PHE A 138 6.43 -5.05 6.67
C PHE A 138 7.45 -5.79 7.55
N PHE A 139 8.73 -5.81 7.17
CA PHE A 139 9.78 -6.33 8.05
C PHE A 139 9.86 -5.55 9.35
N THR A 140 9.96 -6.23 10.49
CA THR A 140 10.10 -5.55 11.78
C THR A 140 10.82 -6.40 12.82
N THR A 141 11.58 -5.72 13.67
CA THR A 141 12.13 -6.24 14.93
C THR A 141 11.39 -5.67 16.14
N PHE A 142 10.32 -4.89 15.91
CA PHE A 142 9.56 -4.11 16.90
C PHE A 142 10.40 -3.06 17.66
N THR A 143 11.49 -2.59 17.04
CA THR A 143 12.33 -1.50 17.56
C THR A 143 12.16 -0.23 16.72
N GLU A 144 12.79 0.87 17.16
CA GLU A 144 12.84 2.12 16.38
C GLU A 144 13.64 1.98 15.08
N THR A 145 14.59 1.03 15.03
CA THR A 145 15.39 0.77 13.83
C THR A 145 14.57 0.12 12.72
N PHE A 146 13.67 -0.80 13.09
CA PHE A 146 12.76 -1.46 12.15
C PHE A 146 11.31 -1.38 12.64
N PRO A 147 10.71 -0.18 12.58
CA PRO A 147 9.36 0.04 13.08
C PRO A 147 8.36 -0.82 12.29
N PRO A 148 7.32 -1.38 12.94
CA PRO A 148 6.32 -2.17 12.24
C PRO A 148 5.50 -1.33 11.26
N ASN A 149 4.75 -2.00 10.38
CA ASN A 149 3.66 -1.38 9.61
C ASN A 149 4.06 -0.24 8.67
N ARG A 150 5.31 -0.16 8.19
CA ARG A 150 5.73 0.93 7.28
C ARG A 150 4.83 1.07 6.06
N GLY A 151 4.42 -0.04 5.46
CA GLY A 151 3.46 -0.03 4.35
C GLY A 151 2.08 0.57 4.72
N LEU A 152 1.61 0.43 5.96
CA LEU A 152 0.39 1.10 6.43
C LEU A 152 0.64 2.58 6.76
N TYR A 153 1.82 2.93 7.29
CA TYR A 153 2.20 4.33 7.46
C TYR A 153 2.29 5.06 6.11
N ASP A 154 2.79 4.40 5.06
CA ASP A 154 2.81 4.94 3.69
C ASP A 154 1.37 5.27 3.24
N GLN A 155 0.43 4.37 3.51
CA GLN A 155 -0.99 4.59 3.20
C GLN A 155 -1.58 5.75 4.02
N ILE A 156 -1.27 5.86 5.32
CA ILE A 156 -1.70 7.01 6.14
C ILE A 156 -1.17 8.32 5.55
N LEU A 157 0.10 8.36 5.15
CA LEU A 157 0.70 9.56 4.58
C LEU A 157 0.04 9.94 3.25
N SER A 158 -0.24 8.95 2.40
CA SER A 158 -1.01 9.18 1.17
C SER A 158 -2.42 9.72 1.46
N LEU A 159 -3.08 9.26 2.52
CA LEU A 159 -4.41 9.73 2.91
C LEU A 159 -4.39 11.13 3.51
N ARG A 160 -3.34 11.50 4.24
CA ARG A 160 -3.11 12.90 4.66
C ARG A 160 -2.97 13.79 3.44
N TRP A 161 -2.12 13.40 2.49
CA TRP A 161 -1.98 14.11 1.22
C TRP A 161 -3.34 14.26 0.51
N VAL A 162 -4.14 13.19 0.41
CA VAL A 162 -5.48 13.30 -0.22
C VAL A 162 -6.37 14.27 0.56
N ASN A 163 -6.40 14.18 1.89
CA ASN A 163 -7.23 15.06 2.69
C ASN A 163 -6.85 16.55 2.54
N GLU A 164 -5.55 16.84 2.42
CA GLU A 164 -5.02 18.20 2.32
C GLU A 164 -5.12 18.77 0.90
N GLU A 165 -4.91 17.95 -0.13
CA GLU A 165 -4.68 18.44 -1.50
C GLU A 165 -5.82 18.16 -2.48
N ILE A 166 -6.73 17.21 -2.21
CA ILE A 166 -7.68 16.74 -3.23
C ILE A 166 -8.68 17.81 -3.70
N ALA A 167 -8.89 18.86 -2.90
CA ALA A 167 -9.68 20.03 -3.27
C ALA A 167 -9.12 20.72 -4.55
N SER A 168 -7.81 20.77 -4.70
CA SER A 168 -7.13 21.29 -5.90
C SER A 168 -7.37 20.45 -7.16
N PHE A 169 -7.87 19.22 -6.99
CA PHE A 169 -8.23 18.30 -8.06
C PHE A 169 -9.76 18.15 -8.22
N GLY A 170 -10.54 19.04 -7.61
CA GLY A 170 -12.00 19.06 -7.66
C GLY A 170 -12.67 18.01 -6.78
N GLY A 171 -11.93 17.41 -5.84
CA GLY A 171 -12.46 16.47 -4.85
C GLY A 171 -12.90 17.17 -3.57
N ASP A 172 -13.87 16.59 -2.89
CA ASP A 172 -14.37 17.05 -1.59
C ASP A 172 -13.66 16.27 -0.46
N PRO A 173 -12.79 16.92 0.35
CA PRO A 173 -12.04 16.24 1.41
C PRO A 173 -12.93 15.70 2.53
N ASP A 174 -14.16 16.22 2.68
CA ASP A 174 -15.15 15.75 3.64
C ASP A 174 -15.97 14.55 3.13
N ARG A 175 -15.70 14.09 1.89
CA ARG A 175 -16.39 12.96 1.24
C ARG A 175 -15.44 11.94 0.64
N ILE A 176 -14.43 11.59 1.41
CA ILE A 176 -13.45 10.55 1.08
C ILE A 176 -13.98 9.16 1.47
N THR A 177 -14.03 8.25 0.49
CA THR A 177 -14.26 6.81 0.66
C THR A 177 -12.96 6.07 0.39
N ILE A 178 -12.45 5.30 1.35
CA ILE A 178 -11.34 4.38 1.11
C ILE A 178 -11.90 3.00 0.72
N PHE A 179 -11.27 2.36 -0.25
CA PHE A 179 -11.69 1.03 -0.70
C PHE A 179 -10.54 0.16 -1.17
N GLY A 180 -10.71 -1.16 -1.03
CA GLY A 180 -9.67 -2.12 -1.36
C GLY A 180 -10.22 -3.53 -1.53
N GLN A 181 -9.37 -4.40 -2.07
CA GLN A 181 -9.66 -5.82 -2.27
C GLN A 181 -8.55 -6.69 -1.66
N SER A 182 -8.90 -7.84 -1.07
CA SER A 182 -7.94 -8.75 -0.43
C SER A 182 -7.10 -8.03 0.64
N ALA A 183 -5.76 -8.08 0.58
CA ALA A 183 -4.88 -7.34 1.49
C ALA A 183 -5.16 -5.82 1.50
N GLY A 184 -5.67 -5.25 0.39
CA GLY A 184 -6.11 -3.86 0.35
C GLY A 184 -7.38 -3.63 1.18
N ALA A 185 -8.29 -4.61 1.23
CA ALA A 185 -9.45 -4.58 2.12
C ALA A 185 -9.04 -4.79 3.59
N ALA A 186 -8.04 -5.64 3.85
CA ALA A 186 -7.43 -5.78 5.17
C ALA A 186 -6.85 -4.44 5.64
N ALA A 187 -6.06 -3.77 4.81
CA ALA A 187 -5.54 -2.43 5.07
C ALA A 187 -6.64 -1.38 5.32
N VAL A 188 -7.71 -1.36 4.51
CA VAL A 188 -8.88 -0.49 4.77
C VAL A 188 -9.48 -0.77 6.16
N SER A 189 -9.53 -2.04 6.56
CA SER A 189 -9.98 -2.46 7.88
C SER A 189 -9.06 -1.94 8.99
N ASP A 190 -7.74 -2.13 8.85
CA ASP A 190 -6.70 -1.69 9.80
C ASP A 190 -6.72 -0.17 9.98
N LEU A 191 -6.77 0.57 8.87
CA LEU A 191 -6.89 2.03 8.88
C LEU A 191 -8.18 2.50 9.57
N SER A 192 -9.29 1.78 9.41
CA SER A 192 -10.55 2.09 10.10
C SER A 192 -10.49 1.89 11.62
N LEU A 193 -9.52 1.11 12.10
CA LEU A 193 -9.29 0.82 13.52
C LEU A 193 -8.21 1.74 14.12
N SER A 194 -7.30 2.24 13.29
CA SER A 194 -6.19 3.09 13.71
C SER A 194 -6.64 4.44 14.26
N LEU A 195 -6.01 4.88 15.34
CA LEU A 195 -6.17 6.24 15.86
C LEU A 195 -5.57 7.28 14.92
N LEU A 196 -4.47 6.92 14.23
CA LEU A 196 -3.68 7.82 13.40
C LEU A 196 -4.36 8.16 12.07
N ALA A 197 -5.33 7.36 11.64
CA ALA A 197 -6.07 7.57 10.39
C ALA A 197 -7.45 8.24 10.60
N ARG A 198 -7.81 8.56 11.85
CA ARG A 198 -9.10 9.20 12.15
C ARG A 198 -9.20 10.57 11.49
N GLY A 199 -10.33 10.82 10.83
CA GLY A 199 -10.60 12.08 10.14
C GLY A 199 -10.07 12.15 8.70
N LEU A 200 -9.26 11.17 8.25
CA LEU A 200 -8.74 11.16 6.88
C LEU A 200 -9.74 10.62 5.85
N PHE A 201 -10.78 9.91 6.30
CA PHE A 201 -11.82 9.35 5.46
C PHE A 201 -13.15 9.20 6.22
N HIS A 202 -14.21 8.96 5.44
CA HIS A 202 -15.59 9.04 5.91
C HIS A 202 -16.40 7.78 5.63
N GLN A 203 -16.00 6.98 4.63
CA GLN A 203 -16.72 5.78 4.20
C GLN A 203 -15.75 4.66 3.81
N LEU A 204 -16.21 3.41 3.90
CA LEU A 204 -15.40 2.21 3.67
C LEU A 204 -16.06 1.31 2.62
N ILE A 205 -15.26 0.73 1.71
CA ILE A 205 -15.68 -0.43 0.91
C ILE A 205 -14.59 -1.51 1.01
N MET A 206 -14.94 -2.68 1.54
CA MET A 206 -14.02 -3.78 1.76
C MET A 206 -14.49 -5.01 0.96
N SER A 207 -13.67 -5.47 0.02
CA SER A 207 -13.99 -6.63 -0.81
C SER A 207 -13.05 -7.80 -0.52
N SER A 208 -13.61 -8.92 -0.05
CA SER A 208 -12.87 -10.16 0.23
C SER A 208 -11.68 -9.98 1.16
N GLY A 209 -11.84 -9.26 2.27
CA GLY A 209 -10.77 -9.06 3.26
C GLY A 209 -11.19 -8.27 4.49
N SER A 210 -10.45 -8.46 5.59
CA SER A 210 -10.63 -7.75 6.86
C SER A 210 -9.33 -7.75 7.67
N ALA A 211 -9.26 -6.97 8.75
CA ALA A 211 -8.12 -6.92 9.66
C ALA A 211 -7.73 -8.30 10.24
N TYR A 212 -8.65 -9.27 10.28
CA TYR A 212 -8.34 -10.63 10.74
C TYR A 212 -7.64 -11.51 9.71
N MET A 213 -7.56 -11.08 8.44
CA MET A 213 -6.93 -11.85 7.37
C MET A 213 -5.41 -11.75 7.40
N GLU A 214 -4.87 -10.57 7.74
CA GLU A 214 -3.45 -10.24 7.59
C GLU A 214 -2.90 -9.61 8.88
N LEU A 215 -3.08 -10.25 10.04
CA LEU A 215 -2.61 -9.76 11.34
C LEU A 215 -1.59 -10.72 11.95
N GLU A 216 -0.44 -10.21 12.40
CA GLU A 216 0.47 -10.98 13.25
C GLU A 216 -0.22 -11.28 14.59
N THR A 217 -0.57 -12.57 14.80
CA THR A 217 -1.34 -13.02 15.97
C THR A 217 -0.46 -13.40 17.15
N VAL A 218 -1.09 -13.75 18.28
CA VAL A 218 -0.47 -14.13 19.57
C VAL A 218 0.64 -15.19 19.43
N ASP A 219 0.51 -16.10 18.46
CA ASP A 219 1.48 -17.17 18.20
C ASP A 219 2.72 -16.71 17.42
N ASP A 220 2.71 -15.48 16.88
CA ASP A 220 3.77 -14.84 16.11
C ASP A 220 4.10 -13.42 16.62
N LEU A 221 3.90 -13.15 17.93
CA LEU A 221 4.05 -11.81 18.53
C LEU A 221 5.45 -11.18 18.48
N ARG A 222 6.41 -11.77 17.76
CA ARG A 222 7.81 -11.32 17.72
C ARG A 222 8.44 -11.43 16.35
N GLY A 223 7.65 -11.25 15.29
CA GLY A 223 8.18 -11.16 13.92
C GLY A 223 8.98 -12.39 13.55
N SER A 224 8.49 -13.60 13.86
CA SER A 224 9.24 -14.83 13.55
C SER A 224 9.46 -14.94 12.04
N THR A 225 8.50 -14.46 11.24
CA THR A 225 8.63 -14.30 9.79
C THR A 225 9.76 -13.33 9.43
N SER A 226 9.77 -12.12 10.02
CA SER A 226 10.86 -11.15 9.85
C SER A 226 12.22 -11.78 10.18
N LYS A 227 12.32 -12.44 11.34
CA LYS A 227 13.54 -13.10 11.81
C LYS A 227 14.02 -14.19 10.86
N ASN A 228 13.13 -15.09 10.47
CA ASN A 228 13.47 -16.23 9.62
C ASN A 228 13.96 -15.76 8.25
N ARG A 229 13.37 -14.69 7.71
CA ARG A 229 13.75 -14.10 6.42
C ARG A 229 15.06 -13.33 6.52
N ALA A 230 15.24 -12.50 7.55
CA ALA A 230 16.51 -11.82 7.79
C ALA A 230 17.67 -12.81 7.92
N ALA A 231 17.46 -13.96 8.58
CA ALA A 231 18.51 -14.98 8.76
C ALA A 231 18.95 -15.66 7.44
N LYS A 232 18.21 -15.44 6.33
CA LYS A 232 18.63 -15.87 4.99
C LYS A 232 19.54 -14.87 4.29
N ILE A 233 19.56 -13.62 4.73
CA ILE A 233 20.26 -12.51 4.11
C ILE A 233 21.49 -12.11 4.94
N CYS A 234 21.31 -12.03 6.25
CA CYS A 234 22.30 -11.51 7.18
C CYS A 234 22.73 -12.54 8.22
N PRO A 235 24.02 -12.60 8.59
CA PRO A 235 24.48 -13.42 9.69
C PRO A 235 24.14 -12.75 11.03
N PHE A 236 23.27 -13.37 11.83
CA PHE A 236 23.03 -12.99 13.23
C PHE A 236 22.59 -14.21 14.05
N THR A 237 22.74 -14.15 15.37
CA THR A 237 22.27 -15.20 16.28
C THR A 237 20.84 -14.93 16.75
N THR A 238 20.07 -15.99 17.03
CA THR A 238 18.70 -15.83 17.56
C THR A 238 18.64 -15.02 18.86
N ALA A 239 19.72 -15.02 19.65
CA ALA A 239 19.82 -14.25 20.89
C ALA A 239 19.95 -12.73 20.64
N GLU A 240 20.36 -12.33 19.44
CA GLU A 240 20.56 -10.92 19.06
C GLU A 240 19.27 -10.26 18.54
N TRP A 241 18.21 -11.02 18.26
CA TRP A 241 17.00 -10.50 17.63
C TRP A 241 16.15 -9.61 18.56
N GLY A 242 15.75 -8.43 18.07
CA GLY A 242 14.77 -7.57 18.74
C GLY A 242 15.35 -6.70 19.85
N SER A 243 16.62 -6.32 19.76
CA SER A 243 17.27 -5.38 20.67
C SER A 243 17.97 -4.28 19.87
N GLN A 244 17.85 -3.03 20.34
CA GLN A 244 18.34 -1.84 19.63
C GLN A 244 19.83 -1.94 19.22
N GLU A 245 20.70 -2.44 20.11
CA GLU A 245 22.15 -2.58 19.86
C GLU A 245 22.47 -3.55 18.71
N ASN A 246 21.73 -4.64 18.62
CA ASN A 246 21.93 -5.66 17.58
C ASN A 246 21.24 -5.30 16.25
N ASP A 247 20.28 -4.37 16.29
CA ASP A 247 19.60 -3.93 15.08
C ASP A 247 20.47 -3.00 14.23
N GLU A 248 21.50 -2.36 14.79
CA GLU A 248 22.44 -1.52 14.00
C GLU A 248 23.28 -2.35 13.03
N ASP A 249 23.80 -3.50 13.47
CA ASP A 249 24.53 -4.44 12.62
C ASP A 249 23.61 -5.06 11.56
N LEU A 250 22.39 -5.41 11.95
CA LEU A 250 21.37 -5.92 11.04
C LEU A 250 20.96 -4.87 10.00
N LEU A 251 20.75 -3.61 10.41
CA LEU A 251 20.46 -2.49 9.52
C LEU A 251 21.59 -2.30 8.53
N THR A 252 22.84 -2.28 9.00
CA THR A 252 24.01 -2.17 8.14
C THR A 252 24.01 -3.28 7.10
N CYS A 253 23.79 -4.53 7.49
CA CYS A 253 23.71 -5.65 6.55
C CYS A 253 22.56 -5.49 5.54
N LEU A 254 21.34 -5.17 5.98
CA LEU A 254 20.16 -5.06 5.12
C LEU A 254 20.20 -3.83 4.18
N LEU A 255 20.91 -2.76 4.55
CA LEU A 255 21.17 -1.62 3.67
C LEU A 255 22.14 -1.95 2.54
N HIS A 256 23.07 -2.89 2.75
CA HIS A 256 23.98 -3.37 1.70
C HIS A 256 23.32 -4.36 0.73
N ALA A 257 22.25 -5.04 1.14
CA ALA A 257 21.49 -5.91 0.27
C ALA A 257 20.79 -5.13 -0.84
N THR A 258 20.75 -5.71 -2.03
CA THR A 258 19.95 -5.21 -3.14
C THR A 258 18.46 -5.44 -2.88
N PRO A 259 17.55 -4.62 -3.42
CA PRO A 259 16.12 -4.86 -3.26
C PRO A 259 15.68 -6.27 -3.71
N GLN A 260 16.29 -6.80 -4.76
CA GLN A 260 16.05 -8.16 -5.27
C GLN A 260 16.41 -9.24 -4.26
N GLU A 261 17.53 -9.10 -3.55
CA GLU A 261 17.94 -10.03 -2.49
C GLU A 261 16.97 -9.99 -1.30
N LEU A 262 16.45 -8.80 -0.96
CA LEU A 262 15.48 -8.63 0.11
C LEU A 262 14.15 -9.35 -0.21
N ILE A 263 13.58 -9.09 -1.39
CA ILE A 263 12.27 -9.65 -1.77
C ILE A 263 12.33 -11.13 -2.18
N ALA A 264 13.52 -11.70 -2.39
CA ALA A 264 13.69 -13.11 -2.75
C ALA A 264 13.12 -14.06 -1.68
N TYR A 265 13.01 -13.59 -0.43
CA TYR A 265 12.59 -14.40 0.71
C TYR A 265 11.19 -14.06 1.23
N ASP A 266 10.45 -13.16 0.58
CA ASP A 266 9.09 -12.72 0.96
C ASP A 266 8.05 -13.85 1.06
N PHE A 267 8.34 -15.02 0.49
CA PHE A 267 7.49 -16.21 0.57
C PHE A 267 8.25 -17.48 0.98
N SER A 268 9.48 -17.34 1.49
CA SER A 268 10.38 -18.48 1.74
C SER A 268 9.88 -19.47 2.80
N ASP A 269 9.00 -19.03 3.69
CA ASP A 269 8.38 -19.81 4.78
C ASP A 269 6.88 -20.13 4.52
N GLY A 270 6.37 -19.84 3.32
CA GLY A 270 4.98 -20.08 2.93
C GLY A 270 3.95 -19.16 3.60
N LYS A 271 4.40 -18.12 4.32
CA LYS A 271 3.55 -17.09 4.95
C LYS A 271 3.54 -15.80 4.12
N GLY A 272 2.44 -15.06 4.15
CA GLY A 272 2.40 -13.66 3.67
C GLY A 272 3.07 -12.70 4.66
N TRP A 273 3.18 -11.44 4.29
CA TRP A 273 3.43 -10.36 5.27
C TRP A 273 2.11 -9.92 5.89
N ASN A 274 2.14 -9.54 7.16
CA ASN A 274 0.95 -9.13 7.91
C ASN A 274 1.17 -7.74 8.53
N ALA A 275 0.08 -7.06 8.86
CA ALA A 275 0.10 -5.95 9.79
C ALA A 275 0.43 -6.46 11.21
N ALA A 276 1.14 -5.66 11.98
CA ALA A 276 1.57 -5.97 13.33
C ALA A 276 0.83 -5.10 14.37
N ILE A 277 0.54 -5.66 15.54
CA ILE A 277 0.08 -4.88 16.70
C ILE A 277 1.31 -4.15 17.26
N ASP A 278 1.42 -2.85 16.98
CA ASP A 278 2.63 -2.05 17.21
C ASP A 278 2.52 -1.09 18.40
N GLY A 279 1.37 -1.04 19.08
CA GLY A 279 1.14 -0.10 20.18
C GLY A 279 0.87 1.34 19.73
N ALA A 280 0.91 1.62 18.42
CA ALA A 280 0.78 2.96 17.84
C ALA A 280 -0.28 3.04 16.73
N LEU A 281 0.00 2.50 15.55
CA LEU A 281 -0.95 2.45 14.43
C LEU A 281 -2.08 1.46 14.72
N ILE A 282 -1.71 0.27 15.20
CA ILE A 282 -2.62 -0.80 15.65
C ILE A 282 -2.25 -1.09 17.12
N PRO A 283 -2.85 -0.35 18.08
CA PRO A 283 -2.42 -0.45 19.46
C PRO A 283 -2.94 -1.68 20.22
N ASP A 284 -3.93 -2.39 19.67
CA ASP A 284 -4.55 -3.56 20.29
C ASP A 284 -5.23 -4.42 19.21
N PHE A 285 -5.81 -5.56 19.60
CA PHE A 285 -6.55 -6.44 18.70
C PHE A 285 -7.78 -5.76 18.09
N PRO A 286 -8.17 -6.13 16.85
CA PRO A 286 -9.32 -5.54 16.17
C PRO A 286 -10.62 -5.54 16.98
N GLU A 287 -10.91 -6.58 17.77
CA GLU A 287 -12.10 -6.66 18.63
C GLU A 287 -12.12 -5.63 19.78
N VAL A 288 -10.95 -5.18 20.21
CA VAL A 288 -10.80 -4.12 21.21
C VAL A 288 -10.96 -2.77 20.53
N LEU A 289 -10.22 -2.54 19.44
CA LEU A 289 -10.24 -1.27 18.71
C LEU A 289 -11.62 -0.95 18.13
N ALA A 290 -12.33 -1.97 17.63
CA ALA A 290 -13.67 -1.82 17.06
C ALA A 290 -14.71 -1.23 18.04
N LYS A 291 -14.49 -1.34 19.36
CA LYS A 291 -15.39 -0.77 20.37
C LYS A 291 -15.29 0.76 20.47
N SER A 292 -14.14 1.33 20.09
CA SER A 292 -13.85 2.76 20.24
C SER A 292 -13.69 3.50 18.91
N ARG A 293 -13.68 2.79 17.78
CA ARG A 293 -13.56 3.42 16.45
C ARG A 293 -14.81 4.24 16.08
N PRO A 294 -14.67 5.28 15.24
CA PRO A 294 -15.82 5.97 14.67
C PRO A 294 -16.72 5.01 13.86
N LYS A 295 -18.01 5.34 13.77
CA LYS A 295 -18.96 4.59 12.93
C LYS A 295 -18.88 5.11 11.50
N TYR A 296 -18.26 4.32 10.63
CA TYR A 296 -18.21 4.60 9.19
C TYR A 296 -19.34 3.88 8.46
N PRO A 297 -20.08 4.54 7.55
CA PRO A 297 -20.85 3.85 6.53
C PRO A 297 -19.93 2.91 5.75
N SER A 298 -20.28 1.61 5.72
CA SER A 298 -19.41 0.58 5.16
C SER A 298 -20.16 -0.36 4.24
N MET A 299 -19.58 -0.66 3.08
CA MET A 299 -20.01 -1.74 2.19
C MET A 299 -19.00 -2.88 2.24
N HIS A 300 -19.50 -4.11 2.33
CA HIS A 300 -18.69 -5.32 2.40
C HIS A 300 -19.22 -6.33 1.39
N GLY A 301 -18.35 -7.15 0.83
CA GLY A 301 -18.78 -8.24 -0.05
C GLY A 301 -17.64 -9.18 -0.40
N ASP A 302 -18.02 -10.44 -0.63
CA ASP A 302 -17.13 -11.55 -0.95
C ASP A 302 -17.60 -12.19 -2.27
N MET A 303 -16.71 -12.92 -2.95
CA MET A 303 -17.10 -13.71 -4.13
C MET A 303 -17.60 -15.09 -3.70
N LEU A 304 -18.45 -15.70 -4.54
CA LEU A 304 -19.00 -17.04 -4.28
C LEU A 304 -17.91 -18.11 -4.08
N GLU A 305 -16.75 -17.93 -4.73
CA GLU A 305 -15.64 -18.89 -4.72
C GLU A 305 -14.29 -18.20 -4.46
N ASP A 306 -14.20 -17.30 -3.47
CA ASP A 306 -12.98 -16.51 -3.19
C ASP A 306 -11.68 -17.34 -3.07
N TYR A 307 -11.77 -18.59 -2.61
CA TYR A 307 -10.61 -19.46 -2.40
C TYR A 307 -10.31 -20.43 -3.54
N SER A 308 -11.16 -20.52 -4.57
CA SER A 308 -10.94 -21.44 -5.68
C SER A 308 -9.70 -21.04 -6.49
N VAL A 309 -9.45 -19.73 -6.62
CA VAL A 309 -8.26 -19.20 -7.31
C VAL A 309 -6.96 -19.69 -6.66
N PHE A 310 -6.87 -19.70 -5.33
CA PHE A 310 -5.67 -20.16 -4.61
C PHE A 310 -5.50 -21.69 -4.68
N SER A 311 -6.61 -22.41 -4.81
CA SER A 311 -6.61 -23.87 -4.96
C SER A 311 -6.18 -24.30 -6.37
N ILE A 312 -6.60 -23.56 -7.41
CA ILE A 312 -6.30 -23.84 -8.83
C ILE A 312 -4.91 -23.33 -9.22
N ALA A 313 -4.51 -22.15 -8.73
CA ALA A 313 -3.24 -21.52 -9.06
C ALA A 313 -2.03 -22.35 -8.63
N ASN A 314 -2.24 -23.45 -7.89
CA ASN A 314 -1.18 -24.35 -7.46
C ASN A 314 -0.02 -23.51 -6.92
N PHE A 315 -0.28 -22.70 -5.89
CA PHE A 315 0.74 -22.17 -4.98
C PHE A 315 1.45 -23.32 -4.24
N ARG A 316 1.82 -24.39 -4.96
CA ARG A 316 3.04 -25.15 -4.69
C ARG A 316 4.14 -24.13 -4.79
N ILE A 317 4.41 -23.51 -3.64
CA ILE A 317 5.68 -22.95 -3.21
C ILE A 317 6.73 -23.49 -4.16
N MET A 318 7.28 -22.61 -5.01
CA MET A 318 8.40 -22.96 -5.87
C MET A 318 9.62 -23.22 -4.98
N THR A 319 9.59 -24.28 -4.18
CA THR A 319 10.77 -25.03 -3.81
C THR A 319 11.29 -25.65 -5.09
N LYS A 320 11.95 -24.86 -5.94
CA LYS A 320 13.11 -25.40 -6.63
C LYS A 320 14.07 -25.79 -5.51
N GLN A 321 13.99 -27.05 -5.08
CA GLN A 321 15.14 -27.73 -4.51
C GLN A 321 16.26 -27.52 -5.53
N VAL A 322 17.21 -26.65 -5.18
CA VAL A 322 18.52 -26.64 -5.82
C VAL A 322 19.11 -28.00 -5.46
N GLN A 323 19.15 -28.90 -6.45
CA GLN A 323 20.06 -30.05 -6.44
C GLN A 323 21.47 -29.55 -6.75
#